data_AF-A0A8D5U2Z3-F1
#
_entry.id   AF-A0A8D5U2Z3-F1
#
_cell.length_a   1.000
_cell.length_b   1.000
_cell.length_c   1.000
_cell.angle_alpha   90.00
_cell.angle_beta   90.00
_cell.angle_gamma   90.00
#
_symmetry.space_group_name_H-M   'P 1'
#
loop_
_entity.id
_entity.type
_entity.pdbx_description
1 polymer ?
#
loop_
_entity_poly.entity_id
_entity_poly.type
_entity_poly.pdbx_seq_one_letter_code
_entity_poly.pdbx_strand_id
1 'polypeptide(L)'
;MIPLLLKITLKGKKIFKSEVKGSASFIKNANLLIRNQNRVLFVDYLDGKVSLGGYRVPPFIEGQLYFYEVIDVPEEYVPYLQCIAKEIQDKVVPFYQNRRLLCDKDLTIVIK
;
A
#
# COMPACT_ATOMS: atom_id res chain seq x y z
N MET A 1 11.45 -23.50 13.73
CA MET A 1 11.25 -22.05 13.53
C MET A 1 9.75 -21.82 13.44
N ILE A 2 9.17 -20.97 14.30
CA ILE A 2 7.71 -20.71 14.25
C ILE A 2 7.51 -19.53 13.29
N PRO A 3 6.77 -19.69 12.18
CA PRO A 3 6.53 -18.58 11.27
C PRO A 3 5.69 -17.50 11.96
N LEU A 4 6.09 -16.24 11.79
CA LEU A 4 5.32 -15.10 12.29
C LEU A 4 4.08 -14.93 11.41
N LEU A 5 2.89 -15.00 12.02
CA LEU A 5 1.60 -14.86 11.35
C LEU A 5 1.10 -13.42 11.49
N LEU A 6 0.95 -12.72 10.37
CA LEU A 6 0.35 -11.38 10.33
C LEU A 6 -1.05 -11.45 9.72
N LYS A 7 -2.03 -10.87 10.39
CA LYS A 7 -3.41 -10.77 9.89
C LYS A 7 -3.72 -9.35 9.49
N ILE A 8 -3.84 -9.12 8.19
CA ILE A 8 -4.13 -7.79 7.62
C ILE A 8 -5.53 -7.82 7.00
N THR A 9 -6.35 -6.81 7.27
CA THR A 9 -7.64 -6.64 6.62
C THR A 9 -7.48 -5.69 5.44
N LEU A 10 -7.93 -6.09 4.24
CA LEU A 10 -7.97 -5.19 3.08
C LEU A 10 -9.14 -4.21 3.17
N LYS A 11 -9.09 -3.32 4.16
CA LYS A 11 -10.05 -2.24 4.27
C LYS A 11 -9.29 -0.93 4.42
N GLY A 12 -9.09 -0.26 3.29
CA GLY A 12 -8.44 1.04 3.28
C GLY A 12 -9.42 2.20 3.27
N LYS A 13 -8.94 3.37 3.69
CA LYS A 13 -9.63 4.65 3.52
C LYS A 13 -9.38 5.16 2.10
N LYS A 14 -10.45 5.51 1.39
CA LYS A 14 -10.35 6.11 0.05
C LYS A 14 -10.03 7.59 0.19
N ILE A 15 -9.00 8.06 -0.52
CA ILE A 15 -8.54 9.44 -0.51
C ILE A 15 -8.23 9.84 -1.96
N PHE A 16 -8.93 10.84 -2.48
CA PHE A 16 -8.62 11.38 -3.80
C PHE A 16 -7.36 12.24 -3.75
N LYS A 17 -6.59 12.30 -4.85
CA LYS A 17 -5.37 13.12 -4.92
C LYS A 17 -5.62 14.59 -4.52
N SER A 18 -6.77 15.15 -4.93
CA SER A 18 -7.21 16.51 -4.58
C SER A 18 -7.48 16.73 -3.08
N GLU A 19 -7.75 15.64 -2.35
CA GLU A 19 -8.07 15.63 -0.92
C GLU A 19 -6.85 15.37 -0.03
N VAL A 20 -5.68 15.11 -0.62
CA VAL A 20 -4.42 14.94 0.14
C VAL A 20 -3.94 16.31 0.63
N LYS A 21 -4.62 16.81 1.66
CA LYS A 21 -4.38 18.06 2.37
C LYS A 21 -4.59 17.84 3.86
N GLY A 22 -4.08 18.74 4.70
CA GLY A 22 -4.26 18.66 6.14
C GLY A 22 -3.76 17.32 6.70
N SER A 23 -4.54 16.67 7.57
CA SER A 23 -4.19 15.41 8.23
C SER A 23 -3.80 14.29 7.26
N ALA A 24 -4.47 14.19 6.10
CA ALA A 24 -4.18 13.16 5.11
C ALA A 24 -2.77 13.28 4.52
N SER A 25 -2.21 14.49 4.41
CA SER A 25 -0.85 14.69 3.88
C SER A 25 0.26 14.16 4.80
N PHE A 26 -0.04 13.96 6.09
CA PHE A 26 0.91 13.46 7.10
C PHE A 26 0.86 11.95 7.30
N ILE A 27 -0.04 11.24 6.61
CA ILE A 27 -0.13 9.77 6.67
C ILE A 27 1.21 9.17 6.25
N LYS A 28 1.73 8.26 7.08
CA LYS A 28 2.96 7.48 6.89
C LYS A 28 2.71 6.03 7.32
N ASN A 29 3.68 5.15 7.08
CA ASN A 29 3.66 3.77 7.57
C ASN A 29 2.41 2.99 7.15
N ALA A 30 2.03 3.08 5.89
CA ALA A 30 0.78 2.54 5.37
C ALA A 30 1.00 1.81 4.04
N ASN A 31 0.13 0.86 3.73
CA ASN A 31 0.06 0.26 2.39
C ASN A 31 -0.89 1.07 1.51
N LEU A 32 -0.54 1.20 0.23
CA LEU A 32 -1.31 1.96 -0.75
C LEU A 32 -1.78 1.05 -1.87
N LEU A 33 -3.09 1.08 -2.12
CA LEU A 33 -3.66 0.62 -3.38
C LEU A 33 -3.98 1.86 -4.20
N ILE A 34 -3.32 2.00 -5.34
CA ILE A 34 -3.67 3.04 -6.31
C ILE A 34 -4.76 2.44 -7.20
N ARG A 35 -5.97 2.99 -7.13
CA ARG A 35 -7.14 2.42 -7.78
C ARG A 35 -7.83 3.43 -8.68
N ASN A 36 -8.49 2.93 -9.72
CA ASN A 36 -9.54 3.67 -10.40
C ASN A 36 -10.90 3.04 -10.07
N GLN A 37 -11.96 3.47 -10.76
CA GLN A 37 -13.32 2.97 -10.53
C GLN A 37 -13.47 1.46 -10.76
N ASN A 38 -12.63 0.86 -11.61
CA ASN A 38 -12.82 -0.51 -12.10
C ASN A 38 -11.85 -1.52 -11.47
N ARG A 39 -10.63 -1.12 -11.13
CA ARG A 39 -9.57 -2.05 -10.69
C ARG A 39 -8.46 -1.38 -9.88
N VAL A 40 -7.64 -2.22 -9.24
CA VAL A 40 -6.35 -1.81 -8.68
C VAL A 40 -5.36 -1.63 -9.83
N LEU A 41 -4.75 -0.45 -9.90
CA LEU A 41 -3.75 -0.12 -10.90
C LEU A 41 -2.35 -0.51 -10.43
N PHE A 42 -2.05 -0.26 -9.16
CA PHE A 42 -0.72 -0.46 -8.59
C PHE A 42 -0.81 -0.62 -7.07
N VAL A 43 0.16 -1.32 -6.49
CA VAL A 43 0.31 -1.47 -5.05
C VAL A 43 1.68 -0.93 -4.65
N ASP A 44 1.70 -0.13 -3.60
CA ASP A 44 2.93 0.44 -3.05
C ASP A 44 2.81 0.58 -1.52
N TYR A 45 3.84 1.13 -0.88
CA TYR A 45 3.80 1.43 0.54
C TYR A 45 4.45 2.78 0.85
N LEU A 46 4.06 3.35 1.98
CA LEU A 46 4.66 4.52 2.60
C LEU A 46 5.44 4.06 3.82
N ASP A 47 6.74 4.33 3.84
CA ASP A 47 7.57 4.14 5.03
C ASP A 47 7.61 5.44 5.87
N GLY A 48 8.42 5.45 6.93
CA GLY A 48 8.56 6.63 7.80
C GLY A 48 9.17 7.86 7.10
N LYS A 49 9.77 7.69 5.91
CA LYS A 49 10.49 8.75 5.19
C LYS A 49 9.57 9.52 4.25
N VAL A 50 8.56 8.88 3.67
CA VAL A 50 7.65 9.49 2.70
C VAL A 50 6.22 9.47 3.24
N SER A 51 5.60 10.65 3.35
CA SER A 51 4.17 10.75 3.66
C SER A 51 3.32 10.76 2.38
N LEU A 52 2.01 10.54 2.53
CA LEU A 52 1.07 10.54 1.41
C LEU A 52 1.08 11.86 0.62
N GLY A 53 1.28 13.00 1.29
CA GLY A 53 1.40 14.31 0.61
C GLY A 53 2.68 14.45 -0.25
N GLY A 54 3.76 13.80 0.17
CA GLY A 54 5.02 13.75 -0.57
C GLY A 54 5.08 12.63 -1.60
N TYR A 55 4.17 11.65 -1.52
CA TYR A 55 4.16 10.50 -2.40
C TYR A 55 3.88 10.91 -3.86
N ARG A 56 4.57 10.23 -4.77
CA ARG A 56 4.42 10.38 -6.22
C ARG A 56 4.21 9.00 -6.81
N VAL A 57 3.09 8.83 -7.51
CA VAL A 57 2.83 7.61 -8.28
C VAL A 57 3.85 7.48 -9.42
N PRO A 58 4.11 6.27 -9.92
CA PRO A 58 4.92 6.08 -11.12
C PRO A 58 4.38 6.87 -12.32
N PRO A 59 5.24 7.34 -13.25
CA PRO A 59 4.83 8.19 -14.38
C PRO A 59 3.71 7.59 -15.25
N PHE A 60 3.68 6.27 -15.41
CA PHE A 60 2.65 5.57 -16.19
C PHE A 60 1.24 5.64 -15.56
N ILE A 61 1.11 6.05 -14.31
CA ILE A 61 -0.16 6.27 -13.59
C ILE A 61 -0.54 7.75 -13.55
N GLU A 62 0.41 8.67 -13.65
CA GLU A 62 0.20 10.09 -13.37
C GLU A 62 -0.87 10.75 -14.25
N GLY A 63 -1.03 10.29 -15.51
CA GLY A 63 -2.06 10.76 -16.43
C GLY A 63 -3.42 10.06 -16.32
N GLN A 64 -3.59 9.13 -15.37
CA GLN A 64 -4.83 8.38 -15.18
C GLN A 64 -5.68 8.98 -14.05
N LEU A 65 -6.99 8.80 -14.10
CA LEU A 65 -7.85 9.11 -12.96
C LEU A 65 -7.70 8.00 -11.91
N TYR A 66 -7.19 8.36 -10.73
CA TYR A 66 -7.00 7.43 -9.62
C TYR A 66 -7.30 8.07 -8.25
N PHE A 67 -7.53 7.21 -7.27
CA PHE A 67 -7.56 7.54 -5.85
C PHE A 67 -6.65 6.57 -5.08
N TYR A 68 -6.21 6.99 -3.90
CA TYR A 68 -5.50 6.13 -2.97
C TYR A 68 -6.51 5.40 -2.09
N GLU A 69 -6.37 4.10 -1.98
CA GLU A 69 -6.95 3.33 -0.89
C GLU A 69 -5.82 3.01 0.10
N VAL A 70 -5.83 3.74 1.21
CA VAL A 70 -4.80 3.70 2.25
C VAL A 70 -5.17 2.65 3.29
N ILE A 71 -4.35 1.61 3.39
CA ILE A 71 -4.50 0.56 4.39
C ILE A 71 -3.56 0.86 5.55
N ASP A 72 -4.15 1.22 6.67
CA ASP A 72 -3.44 1.47 7.93
C ASP A 72 -2.75 0.17 8.38
N VAL A 73 -1.48 0.27 8.77
CA VAL A 73 -0.70 -0.86 9.31
C VAL A 73 -0.40 -0.59 10.78
N PRO A 74 -0.70 -1.53 11.69
CA PRO A 74 -0.31 -1.42 13.10
C PRO A 74 1.19 -1.15 13.26
N GLU A 75 1.57 -0.35 14.27
CA GLU A 75 2.97 0.06 14.48
C GLU A 75 3.93 -1.13 14.58
N GLU A 76 3.51 -2.19 15.28
CA GLU A 76 4.22 -3.46 15.40
C GLU A 76 4.52 -4.16 14.06
N TYR A 77 3.75 -3.87 13.00
CA TYR A 77 3.90 -4.48 11.68
C TYR A 77 4.57 -3.57 10.65
N VAL A 78 4.92 -2.33 11.04
CA VAL A 78 5.65 -1.38 10.18
C VAL A 78 6.96 -1.96 9.61
N PRO A 79 7.76 -2.76 10.35
CA PRO A 79 8.96 -3.41 9.79
C PRO A 79 8.68 -4.43 8.67
N TYR A 80 7.42 -4.72 8.38
CA TYR A 80 6.97 -5.67 7.36
C TYR A 80 6.13 -5.00 6.25
N LEU A 81 6.08 -3.67 6.18
CA LEU A 81 5.28 -2.92 5.19
C LEU A 81 5.47 -3.44 3.76
N GLN A 82 6.71 -3.62 3.33
CA GLN A 82 7.02 -4.08 1.98
C GLN A 82 6.56 -5.53 1.73
N CYS A 83 6.68 -6.42 2.73
CA CYS A 83 6.16 -7.78 2.66
C CYS A 83 4.63 -7.79 2.58
N ILE A 84 3.97 -6.95 3.39
CA ILE A 84 2.52 -6.79 3.35
C ILE A 84 2.10 -6.25 1.98
N ALA A 85 2.78 -5.25 1.44
CA ALA A 85 2.50 -4.72 0.10
C ALA A 85 2.63 -5.80 -0.99
N LYS A 86 3.66 -6.65 -0.89
CA LYS A 86 3.88 -7.76 -1.83
C LYS A 86 2.73 -8.76 -1.80
N GLU A 87 2.33 -9.19 -0.61
CA GLU A 87 1.22 -10.12 -0.44
C GLU A 87 -0.12 -9.51 -0.88
N ILE A 88 -0.33 -8.22 -0.61
CA ILE A 88 -1.47 -7.48 -1.11
C ILE A 88 -1.47 -7.49 -2.64
N GLN A 89 -0.33 -7.18 -3.28
CA GLN A 89 -0.18 -7.19 -4.73
C GLN A 89 -0.52 -8.56 -5.32
N ASP A 90 -0.02 -9.64 -4.72
CA ASP A 90 -0.26 -11.00 -5.22
C ASP A 90 -1.73 -11.39 -5.10
N LYS A 91 -2.43 -10.93 -4.05
CA LYS A 91 -3.86 -11.19 -3.86
C LYS A 91 -4.76 -10.35 -4.79
N VAL A 92 -4.46 -9.06 -4.96
CA VAL A 92 -5.33 -8.14 -5.72
C VAL A 92 -5.01 -8.09 -7.22
N VAL A 93 -3.85 -8.61 -7.61
CA VAL A 93 -3.38 -8.70 -9.00
C VAL A 93 -3.54 -7.37 -9.75
N PRO A 94 -2.79 -6.32 -9.37
CA PRO A 94 -2.95 -5.00 -9.97
C PRO A 94 -2.58 -5.00 -11.45
N PHE A 95 -3.10 -4.02 -12.18
CA PHE A 95 -2.84 -3.88 -13.61
C PHE A 95 -1.35 -3.70 -13.93
N TYR A 96 -0.61 -2.98 -13.07
CA TYR A 96 0.84 -2.86 -13.12
C TYR A 96 1.47 -3.44 -11.85
N GLN A 97 2.48 -4.29 -12.02
CA GLN A 97 3.21 -4.87 -10.91
C GLN A 97 4.35 -3.96 -10.45
N ASN A 98 4.44 -3.74 -9.15
CA ASN A 98 5.57 -3.12 -8.48
C ASN A 98 6.64 -4.19 -8.20
N ARG A 99 7.63 -4.29 -9.09
CA ARG A 99 8.73 -5.26 -8.98
C ARG A 99 9.72 -4.96 -7.84
N ARG A 100 9.59 -3.81 -7.19
CA ARG A 100 10.42 -3.42 -6.03
C ARG A 100 9.91 -4.02 -4.73
N LEU A 101 8.73 -4.62 -4.72
CA LEU A 101 8.17 -5.30 -3.55
C LEU A 101 8.83 -6.67 -3.42
N LEU A 102 9.86 -6.75 -2.58
CA LEU A 102 10.58 -7.98 -2.26
C LEU A 102 10.32 -8.30 -0.78
N CYS A 103 10.17 -9.58 -0.46
CA CYS A 103 10.01 -10.05 0.91
C CYS A 103 10.95 -11.25 1.12
N ASP A 104 12.05 -11.00 1.83
CA ASP A 104 13.10 -11.99 2.06
C ASP A 104 12.99 -12.62 3.46
N LYS A 105 11.83 -12.48 4.12
CA LYS A 105 11.58 -12.96 5.49
C LYS A 105 10.66 -14.17 5.47
N ASP A 106 10.93 -15.16 6.32
CA ASP A 106 10.03 -16.28 6.61
C ASP A 106 8.79 -15.78 7.39
N LEU A 107 7.82 -15.23 6.65
CA LEU A 107 6.63 -14.57 7.17
C LEU A 107 5.39 -15.16 6.49
N THR A 108 4.34 -15.43 7.26
CA THR A 108 3.03 -15.80 6.69
C THR A 108 2.06 -14.65 6.89
N ILE A 109 1.62 -14.04 5.79
CA ILE A 109 0.63 -12.96 5.83
C ILE A 109 -0.71 -13.52 5.39
N VAL A 110 -1.69 -13.46 6.29
CA VAL A 110 -3.07 -13.80 5.96
C VAL A 110 -3.83 -12.53 5.73
N ILE A 111 -4.27 -12.37 4.50
CA ILE A 111 -5.08 -11.23 4.10
C ILE A 111 -6.55 -11.63 4.17
N LYS A 112 -7.33 -10.93 5.02
CA LYS A 112 -8.79 -11.09 5.08
C LYS A 112 -9.48 -10.04 4.22
#